data_AF-A0A1L8D5I2-F1
#
_entry.id   AF-A0A1L8D5I2-F1
#
_cell.length_a   1.000
_cell.length_b   1.000
_cell.length_c   1.000
_cell.angle_alpha   90.00
_cell.angle_beta   90.00
_cell.angle_gamma   90.00
#
_symmetry.space_group_name_H-M   'P 1'
#
loop_
_entity.id
_entity.type
_entity.pdbx_description
1 polymer ?
#
loop_
_entity_poly.entity_id
_entity_poly.type
_entity_poly.pdbx_seq_one_letter_code
_entity_poly.pdbx_strand_id
1 'polypeptide(L)'
;ASHSGTVEHTQTVAGILQKIGLDEGYLSCGTHEPFDRQTALWLKQEGIEPSPLYNNCSGKHAGMLALAKASGYPLSGYEKIDHPVQQEIFKFIADFTAVSPEKIKI
;
A
#
# COMPACT_ATOMS: atom_id res chain seq x y z
N ALA A 1 -5.72 -7.92 -4.98
CA ALA A 1 -6.08 -6.66 -4.28
C ALA A 1 -5.92 -6.86 -2.77
N SER A 2 -5.54 -5.83 -2.00
CA SER A 2 -5.58 -5.92 -0.51
C SER A 2 -6.97 -5.65 0.05
N HIS A 3 -7.78 -4.85 -0.64
CA HIS A 3 -9.18 -4.58 -0.30
C HIS A 3 -9.94 -4.05 -1.51
N SER A 4 -11.26 -3.88 -1.41
CA SER A 4 -12.09 -3.33 -2.49
C SER A 4 -12.27 -1.81 -2.43
N GLY A 5 -11.66 -1.14 -1.45
CA GLY A 5 -11.76 0.32 -1.28
C GLY A 5 -13.01 0.74 -0.51
N THR A 6 -13.49 -0.12 0.39
CA THR A 6 -14.59 0.22 1.31
C THR A 6 -14.13 1.30 2.29
N VAL A 7 -15.09 2.04 2.86
CA VAL A 7 -14.82 3.10 3.85
C VAL A 7 -14.02 2.59 5.05
N GLU A 8 -14.29 1.38 5.53
CA GLU A 8 -13.58 0.79 6.67
C GLU A 8 -12.10 0.53 6.32
N HIS A 9 -11.83 0.07 5.11
CA HIS A 9 -10.46 -0.14 4.65
C HIS A 9 -9.72 1.18 4.44
N THR A 10 -10.36 2.21 3.87
CA THR A 10 -9.72 3.52 3.69
C THR A 10 -9.39 4.17 5.04
N GLN A 11 -10.31 4.09 6.01
CA GLN A 11 -10.07 4.54 7.38
C GLN A 11 -8.93 3.77 8.06
N THR A 12 -8.87 2.45 7.85
CA THR A 12 -7.79 1.61 8.41
C THR A 12 -6.43 2.02 7.82
N VAL A 13 -6.35 2.23 6.51
CA VAL A 13 -5.12 2.66 5.83
C VAL A 13 -4.70 4.05 6.31
N ALA A 14 -5.63 5.01 6.38
CA ALA A 14 -5.37 6.34 6.92
C ALA A 14 -4.85 6.27 8.37
N GLY A 15 -5.44 5.42 9.21
CA GLY A 15 -4.99 5.21 10.58
C GLY A 15 -3.59 4.59 10.68
N ILE A 16 -3.20 3.70 9.77
CA ILE A 16 -1.83 3.16 9.71
C ILE A 16 -0.85 4.28 9.36
N LEU A 17 -1.13 5.05 8.30
CA LEU A 17 -0.28 6.16 7.87
C LEU A 17 -0.10 7.19 9.00
N GLN A 18 -1.19 7.56 9.67
CA GLN A 18 -1.14 8.48 10.80
C GLN A 18 -0.24 7.97 11.94
N LYS A 19 -0.33 6.68 12.29
CA LYS A 19 0.51 6.07 13.34
C LYS A 19 2.01 6.12 13.02
N ILE A 20 2.37 6.09 11.74
CA ILE A 20 3.77 6.19 11.29
C ILE A 20 4.17 7.63 10.91
N GLY A 21 3.28 8.62 11.14
CA GLY A 21 3.51 10.03 10.91
C GLY A 21 3.52 10.43 9.44
N LEU A 22 2.76 9.73 8.60
CA LEU A 22 2.62 9.97 7.16
C LEU A 22 1.16 10.23 6.79
N ASP A 23 0.95 10.75 5.58
CA ASP A 23 -0.36 10.94 4.95
C ASP A 23 -0.47 10.15 3.64
N GLU A 24 -1.63 10.24 2.98
CA GLU A 24 -1.91 9.54 1.72
C GLU A 24 -1.01 9.97 0.54
N GLY A 25 -0.32 11.12 0.63
CA GLY A 25 0.59 11.62 -0.40
C GLY A 25 1.85 10.76 -0.60
N TYR A 26 2.14 9.86 0.35
CA TYR A 26 3.21 8.87 0.23
C TYR A 26 2.78 7.58 -0.50
N LEU A 27 1.49 7.42 -0.83
CA LEU A 27 1.00 6.23 -1.52
C LEU A 27 1.30 6.30 -3.03
N SER A 28 2.19 5.42 -3.51
CA SER A 28 2.58 5.29 -4.92
C SER A 28 1.60 4.44 -5.76
N CYS A 29 0.48 3.99 -5.19
CA CYS A 29 -0.46 3.10 -5.89
C CYS A 29 -1.33 3.81 -6.93
N GLY A 30 -1.33 5.14 -6.94
CA GLY A 30 -2.21 5.95 -7.78
C GLY A 30 -3.68 5.85 -7.35
N THR A 31 -4.56 6.36 -8.21
CA THR A 31 -5.99 6.49 -7.94
C THR A 31 -6.80 5.74 -8.99
N HIS A 32 -7.84 5.02 -8.55
CA HIS A 32 -8.86 4.45 -9.42
C HIS A 32 -10.21 4.43 -8.68
N GLU A 33 -11.31 4.24 -9.40
CA GLU A 33 -12.64 4.06 -8.81
C GLU A 33 -12.63 2.86 -7.83
N PRO A 34 -13.21 2.98 -6.62
CA PRO A 34 -13.28 1.86 -5.69
C PRO A 34 -13.97 0.65 -6.34
N PHE A 35 -13.48 -0.56 -6.07
CA PHE A 35 -14.14 -1.78 -6.52
C PHE A 35 -15.42 -2.08 -5.71
N ASP A 36 -15.51 -1.54 -4.50
CA ASP A 36 -16.74 -1.56 -3.74
C ASP A 36 -17.78 -0.61 -4.35
N ARG A 37 -18.83 -1.20 -4.93
CA ARG A 37 -19.89 -0.47 -5.64
C ARG A 37 -20.60 0.55 -4.74
N GLN A 38 -20.82 0.23 -3.47
CA GLN A 38 -21.51 1.14 -2.55
C GLN A 38 -20.66 2.40 -2.33
N THR A 39 -19.37 2.22 -2.09
CA THR A 39 -18.42 3.33 -1.92
C THR A 39 -18.28 4.14 -3.21
N ALA A 40 -18.18 3.49 -4.38
CA ALA A 40 -18.10 4.19 -5.66
C ALA A 40 -19.35 5.06 -5.93
N LEU A 41 -20.55 4.52 -5.67
CA LEU A 41 -21.80 5.28 -5.81
C LEU A 41 -21.87 6.45 -4.84
N TRP A 42 -21.47 6.24 -3.59
CA TRP A 42 -21.45 7.29 -2.57
C TRP A 42 -20.49 8.44 -2.95
N LEU A 43 -19.25 8.12 -3.35
CA LEU A 43 -18.29 9.13 -3.82
C LEU A 43 -18.85 9.97 -4.97
N LYS A 44 -19.51 9.31 -5.94
CA LYS A 44 -20.13 9.99 -7.08
C LYS A 44 -21.31 10.87 -6.67
N GLN A 45 -22.13 10.43 -5.71
CA GLN A 45 -23.27 11.20 -5.20
C GLN A 45 -22.81 12.45 -4.44
N GLU A 46 -21.73 12.35 -3.69
CA GLU A 46 -21.16 13.45 -2.92
C GLU A 46 -20.23 14.36 -3.75
N GLY A 47 -19.93 14.00 -5.00
CA GLY A 47 -19.00 14.74 -5.86
C GLY A 47 -17.56 14.69 -5.37
N ILE A 48 -17.19 13.61 -4.67
CA ILE A 48 -15.84 13.40 -4.12
C ILE A 48 -15.05 12.56 -5.11
N GLU A 49 -13.90 13.07 -5.55
CA GLU A 49 -12.95 12.30 -6.37
C GLU A 49 -12.26 11.22 -5.52
N PRO A 50 -12.07 9.99 -6.05
CA PRO A 50 -11.31 8.98 -5.35
C PRO A 50 -9.88 9.46 -5.06
N SER A 51 -9.34 9.10 -3.90
CA SER A 51 -7.94 9.29 -3.54
C SER A 51 -7.16 7.97 -3.58
N PRO A 52 -5.82 7.99 -3.44
CA PRO A 52 -5.02 6.77 -3.31
C PRO A 52 -5.47 5.85 -2.17
N LEU A 53 -6.16 6.36 -1.13
CA LEU A 53 -6.71 5.53 -0.05
C LEU A 53 -7.71 4.48 -0.56
N TYR A 54 -8.52 4.85 -1.56
CA TYR A 54 -9.54 3.96 -2.14
C TYR A 54 -8.94 2.92 -3.09
N ASN A 55 -7.68 3.08 -3.48
CA ASN A 55 -6.98 2.12 -4.34
C ASN A 55 -6.86 0.77 -3.64
N ASN A 56 -7.14 -0.30 -4.36
CA ASN A 56 -7.16 -1.65 -3.82
C ASN A 56 -5.80 -2.10 -3.23
N CYS A 57 -4.70 -1.43 -3.61
CA CYS A 57 -3.33 -1.70 -3.17
C CYS A 57 -2.87 -0.83 -1.99
N SER A 58 -3.65 0.17 -1.57
CA SER A 58 -3.20 1.16 -0.58
C SER A 58 -2.79 0.52 0.75
N GLY A 59 -3.48 -0.54 1.20
CA GLY A 59 -3.07 -1.32 2.37
C GLY A 59 -1.67 -1.94 2.28
N LYS A 60 -1.28 -2.49 1.12
CA LYS A 60 0.08 -3.01 0.92
C LYS A 60 1.12 -1.89 0.92
N HIS A 61 0.79 -0.76 0.31
CA HIS A 61 1.67 0.42 0.29
C HIS A 61 1.87 1.01 1.68
N ALA A 62 0.81 1.09 2.49
CA ALA A 62 0.92 1.50 3.89
C ALA A 62 1.82 0.54 4.70
N GLY A 63 1.74 -0.77 4.45
CA GLY A 63 2.66 -1.74 5.04
C GLY A 63 4.13 -1.53 4.62
N MET A 64 4.38 -1.28 3.34
CA MET A 64 5.72 -0.99 2.82
C MET A 64 6.29 0.32 3.40
N LEU A 65 5.46 1.36 3.53
CA LEU A 65 5.85 2.62 4.17
C LEU A 65 6.11 2.45 5.66
N ALA A 66 5.32 1.62 6.36
CA ALA A 66 5.56 1.29 7.75
C ALA A 66 6.92 0.60 7.94
N LEU A 67 7.27 -0.34 7.06
CA LEU A 67 8.59 -0.98 7.05
C LEU A 67 9.70 0.04 6.77
N ALA A 68 9.53 0.88 5.75
CA ALA A 68 10.49 1.94 5.43
C ALA A 68 10.75 2.84 6.64
N LYS A 69 9.68 3.27 7.33
CA LYS A 69 9.75 4.14 8.49
C LYS A 69 10.44 3.45 9.68
N ALA A 70 10.09 2.19 9.96
CA ALA A 70 10.65 1.43 11.07
C ALA A 70 12.15 1.14 10.88
N SER A 71 12.58 0.88 9.64
CA SER A 71 13.97 0.57 9.30
C SER A 71 14.82 1.80 8.94
N GLY A 72 14.23 3.01 8.95
CA GLY A 72 14.94 4.25 8.61
C GLY A 72 15.31 4.38 7.12
N TYR A 73 14.60 3.68 6.23
CA TYR A 73 14.82 3.72 4.79
C TYR A 73 14.15 4.94 4.13
N PRO A 74 14.56 5.28 2.88
CA PRO A 74 13.85 6.28 2.10
C PRO A 74 12.35 5.96 1.98
N LEU A 75 11.51 6.99 2.10
CA LEU A 75 10.06 6.84 1.94
C LEU A 75 9.62 6.96 0.47
N SER A 76 10.51 7.39 -0.42
CA SER A 76 10.24 7.55 -1.84
C SER A 76 10.80 6.37 -2.63
N GLY A 77 10.03 5.86 -3.59
CA GLY A 77 10.50 4.78 -4.46
C GLY A 77 10.49 3.40 -3.79
N TYR A 78 9.77 3.23 -2.68
CA TYR A 78 9.66 1.94 -1.99
C TYR A 78 9.02 0.84 -2.85
N GLU A 79 8.29 1.21 -3.89
CA GLU A 79 7.73 0.29 -4.88
C GLU A 79 8.76 -0.23 -5.89
N LYS A 80 9.97 0.36 -5.95
CA LYS A 80 11.02 -0.02 -6.89
C LYS A 80 11.79 -1.24 -6.40
N ILE A 81 12.08 -2.17 -7.30
CA ILE A 81 12.74 -3.44 -7.01
C ILE A 81 14.06 -3.28 -6.23
N ASP A 82 14.86 -2.26 -6.55
CA ASP A 82 16.16 -2.01 -5.92
C ASP A 82 16.05 -1.31 -4.55
N HIS A 83 14.83 -0.94 -4.13
CA HIS A 83 14.63 -0.27 -2.86
C HIS A 83 14.84 -1.24 -1.69
N PRO A 84 15.46 -0.81 -0.56
CA PRO A 84 15.68 -1.68 0.60
C PRO A 84 14.43 -2.40 1.11
N VAL A 85 13.27 -1.74 1.08
CA VAL A 85 11.96 -2.35 1.41
C VAL A 85 11.65 -3.57 0.53
N GLN A 86 11.83 -3.47 -0.79
CA GLN A 86 11.57 -4.61 -1.68
C GLN A 86 12.57 -5.73 -1.42
N GLN A 87 13.85 -5.40 -1.22
CA GLN A 87 14.88 -6.37 -0.90
C GLN A 87 14.60 -7.12 0.41
N GLU A 88 14.11 -6.45 1.44
CA GLU A 88 13.66 -7.09 2.68
C GLU A 88 12.45 -7.99 2.48
N ILE A 89 11.45 -7.55 1.71
CA ILE A 89 10.30 -8.37 1.35
C ILE A 89 10.74 -9.63 0.60
N PHE A 90 11.66 -9.52 -0.36
CA PHE A 90 12.20 -10.66 -1.09
C PHE A 90 12.94 -11.64 -0.18
N LYS A 91 13.78 -11.12 0.70
CA LYS A 91 14.47 -11.95 1.69
C LYS A 91 13.47 -12.69 2.58
N PHE A 92 12.45 -11.99 3.07
CA PHE A 92 11.42 -12.60 3.90
C PHE A 92 10.65 -13.70 3.16
N ILE A 93 10.29 -13.48 1.89
CA ILE A 93 9.62 -14.50 1.07
C ILE A 93 10.53 -15.72 0.85
N ALA A 94 11.80 -15.50 0.54
CA ALA A 94 12.78 -16.57 0.35
C ALA A 94 12.91 -17.43 1.63
N ASP A 95 13.06 -16.76 2.78
CA ASP A 95 13.17 -17.41 4.08
C ASP A 95 11.89 -18.19 4.43
N PHE A 96 10.71 -17.59 4.21
CA PHE A 96 9.42 -18.20 4.52
C PHE A 96 9.09 -19.40 3.63
N THR A 97 9.55 -19.38 2.37
CA THR A 97 9.28 -20.44 1.39
C THR A 97 10.40 -21.48 1.29
N ALA A 98 11.53 -21.27 1.96
CA ALA A 98 12.77 -22.03 1.81
C ALA A 98 13.26 -22.12 0.35
N VAL A 99 12.91 -21.13 -0.47
CA VAL A 99 13.37 -21.00 -1.86
C VAL A 99 14.55 -20.05 -1.88
N SER A 100 15.64 -20.42 -2.56
CA SER A 100 16.80 -19.53 -2.68
C SER A 100 16.40 -18.23 -3.42
N PRO A 101 16.89 -17.04 -3.01
CA PRO A 101 16.53 -15.77 -3.64
C PRO A 101 16.73 -15.77 -5.16
N GLU A 102 17.77 -16.44 -5.65
CA GLU A 102 18.10 -16.60 -7.08
C GLU A 102 17.02 -17.31 -7.91
N LYS A 103 16.11 -18.06 -7.26
CA LYS A 103 15.02 -18.79 -7.91
C LYS A 103 13.69 -18.03 -7.89
N ILE A 104 13.62 -16.92 -7.15
CA ILE A 104 12.44 -16.06 -7.11
C ILE A 104 12.52 -15.11 -8.31
N LYS A 105 11.66 -15.35 -9.31
CA LYS A 105 11.55 -14.49 -10.50
C LYS A 105 10.51 -13.40 -10.24
N ILE A 106 10.83 -12.18 -10.67
CA ILE A 106 10.02 -10.96 -10.52
C ILE A 106 9.65 -10.45 -11.90
#